data_AF-A0A535FMX7-F1
#
_entry.id   AF-A0A535FMX7-F1
#
_cell.length_a   1.000
_cell.length_b   1.000
_cell.length_c   1.000
_cell.angle_alpha   90.00
_cell.angle_beta   90.00
_cell.angle_gamma   90.00
#
_symmetry.space_group_name_H-M   'P 1'
#
loop_
_entity.id
_entity.type
_entity.pdbx_description
1 polymer ?
#
loop_
_entity_poly.entity_id
_entity_poly.type
_entity_poly.pdbx_seq_one_letter_code
_entity_poly.pdbx_strand_id
1 'polypeptide(L)'
;IAARLLTTNEMAGTTTIEVSHEALMGEWPRLVGWLREGREDMHIQQVVSQDAAGWERRGKPKDRLYRGSQLREAQHWASRNLVSTHEAQFLQASTTRQTHVRTLAIALSLLVVLSFGLIIQFAGFLFHPTIVTVATGTGPGSLKQVVNNAASGSTITFDRSIWGQTIELTDDLTITNKNLKLHGPGAKLLTIHCKGEINVFANAALDISDLTITGNKANAESLLYNAGTLTITNSTIADNTIIAQFSYGAGIYNRGTLTITNSTISGNAASGQMGHGGGIYNRSLATITNSTITNNTASYEAGGIYNFTASKLTITNSTIASNSAAGSDGDGGGITNAGELLITSSTISGNTTTGPESDGGAISNGNTTRVTLINSTISGNRSSLKGGGISCFGCQMTILFSTIYGNQTRGNGGGFSIQDSKDANGKVIQSQVSLRNSIVVGNAGKIGPDIAGTLNSDGYNLFQDLSGAIFPLKATDVHRDTNADLKIDVALHDNGGLTTPHTLTHALFPGSPAIDAIPLNGCQTRGISTDQRGMRRPDADLHLCDIGAYEYTKR
;
A
#
# COMPACT_ATOMS: atom_id res chain seq x y z
N ILE A 1 48.96 101.57 -27.50
CA ILE A 1 48.30 100.28 -27.80
C ILE A 1 48.26 99.51 -26.48
N ALA A 2 47.12 99.54 -25.79
CA ALA A 2 46.99 98.90 -24.48
C ALA A 2 46.72 97.40 -24.68
N ALA A 3 47.56 96.56 -24.06
CA ALA A 3 47.65 95.09 -24.07
C ALA A 3 46.66 94.26 -24.92
N ARG A 4 47.19 93.33 -25.73
CA ARG A 4 46.42 92.21 -26.31
C ARG A 4 46.14 91.19 -25.21
N LEU A 5 44.88 91.08 -24.78
CA LEU A 5 44.50 90.24 -23.65
C LEU A 5 44.12 88.80 -24.07
N LEU A 6 43.73 88.59 -25.33
CA LEU A 6 43.41 87.27 -25.91
C LEU A 6 44.16 87.10 -27.25
N THR A 7 44.65 85.90 -27.50
CA THR A 7 45.28 85.48 -28.78
C THR A 7 44.57 84.26 -29.33
N THR A 8 44.56 84.07 -30.64
CA THR A 8 44.01 82.87 -31.27
C THR A 8 45.14 81.93 -31.67
N ASN A 9 45.01 80.64 -31.37
CA ASN A 9 45.95 79.60 -31.76
C ASN A 9 45.20 78.45 -32.46
N GLU A 10 45.82 77.79 -33.44
CA GLU A 10 45.24 76.60 -34.07
C GLU A 10 45.81 75.33 -33.44
N MET A 11 44.95 74.56 -32.78
CA MET A 11 45.28 73.22 -32.30
C MET A 11 44.30 72.21 -32.89
N ALA A 12 44.83 71.13 -33.45
CA ALA A 12 44.07 70.01 -34.03
C ALA A 12 42.97 70.43 -35.03
N GLY A 13 43.24 71.46 -35.86
CA GLY A 13 42.32 71.93 -36.89
C GLY A 13 41.16 72.80 -36.39
N THR A 14 41.22 73.27 -35.14
CA THR A 14 40.20 74.16 -34.55
C THR A 14 40.86 75.43 -34.03
N THR A 15 40.26 76.59 -34.27
CA THR A 15 40.73 77.87 -33.72
C THR A 15 40.40 77.93 -32.23
N THR A 16 41.43 77.91 -31.39
CA THR A 16 41.36 78.06 -29.93
C THR A 16 41.70 79.49 -29.52
N ILE A 17 41.15 79.97 -28.40
CA ILE A 17 41.43 81.29 -27.85
C ILE A 17 42.29 81.12 -26.58
N GLU A 18 43.49 81.69 -26.57
CA GLU A 18 44.44 81.70 -25.47
C GLU A 18 44.38 83.02 -24.69
N VAL A 19 44.46 82.92 -23.37
CA VAL A 19 44.50 84.08 -22.46
C VAL A 19 45.95 84.53 -22.29
N SER A 20 46.28 85.71 -22.80
CA SER A 20 47.65 86.22 -22.85
C SER A 20 48.05 87.07 -21.64
N HIS A 21 47.13 87.41 -20.74
CA HIS A 21 47.41 88.29 -19.60
C HIS A 21 46.57 87.95 -18.36
N GLU A 22 47.19 87.98 -17.18
CA GLU A 22 46.55 87.61 -15.90
C GLU A 22 45.43 88.55 -15.45
N ALA A 23 45.35 89.76 -16.03
CA ALA A 23 44.36 90.77 -15.66
C ALA A 23 42.93 90.29 -15.98
N LEU A 24 42.77 89.43 -16.99
CA LEU A 24 41.50 88.78 -17.35
C LEU A 24 41.01 87.81 -16.26
N MET A 25 41.90 87.28 -15.42
CA MET A 25 41.53 86.38 -14.33
C MET A 25 40.96 87.11 -13.11
N GLY A 26 41.28 88.40 -12.93
CA GLY A 26 40.71 89.23 -11.87
C GLY A 26 39.31 89.77 -12.21
N GLU A 27 39.11 90.20 -13.46
CA GLU A 27 37.93 90.97 -13.89
C GLU A 27 36.87 90.13 -14.64
N TRP A 28 37.14 88.86 -14.95
CA TRP A 28 36.18 87.98 -15.65
C TRP A 28 35.88 86.68 -14.88
N PRO A 29 35.01 86.72 -13.86
CA PRO A 29 34.69 85.56 -13.03
C PRO A 29 34.20 84.33 -13.80
N ARG A 30 33.49 84.53 -14.92
CA ARG A 30 32.99 83.45 -15.79
C ARG A 30 34.12 82.72 -16.53
N LEU A 31 35.17 83.44 -16.95
CA LEU A 31 36.38 82.84 -17.56
C LEU A 31 37.18 82.06 -16.51
N VAL A 32 37.26 82.55 -15.27
CA VAL A 32 37.89 81.81 -14.16
C VAL A 32 37.13 80.49 -13.87
N GLY A 33 35.80 80.52 -13.92
CA GLY A 33 34.96 79.32 -13.84
C GLY A 33 35.29 78.32 -14.95
N TRP A 34 35.30 78.77 -16.21
CA TRP A 34 35.66 77.92 -17.36
C TRP A 34 37.09 77.39 -17.32
N LEU A 35 38.06 78.18 -16.85
CA LEU A 35 39.45 77.74 -16.69
C LEU A 35 39.59 76.72 -15.54
N ARG A 36 38.78 76.82 -14.49
CA ARG A 36 38.78 75.87 -13.37
C ARG A 36 38.15 74.54 -13.78
N GLU A 37 37.02 74.58 -14.49
CA GLU A 37 36.37 73.40 -15.08
C GLU A 37 37.25 72.75 -16.17
N GLY A 38 37.93 73.55 -16.99
CA GLY A 38 38.80 73.07 -18.07
C GLY A 38 40.15 72.51 -17.62
N ARG A 39 40.63 72.80 -16.40
CA ARG A 39 41.90 72.26 -15.88
C ARG A 39 41.87 70.75 -15.67
N GLU A 40 40.76 70.21 -15.18
CA GLU A 40 40.59 68.77 -15.02
C GLU A 40 40.53 68.06 -16.38
N ASP A 41 39.78 68.62 -17.33
CA ASP A 41 39.67 68.09 -18.69
C ASP A 41 41.01 68.20 -19.46
N MET A 42 41.82 69.23 -19.23
CA MET A 42 43.15 69.37 -19.83
C MET A 42 44.13 68.30 -19.31
N HIS A 43 44.07 67.98 -18.01
CA HIS A 43 44.89 66.91 -17.45
C HIS A 43 44.50 65.55 -18.04
N ILE A 44 43.19 65.25 -18.10
CA ILE A 44 42.69 64.01 -18.71
C ILE A 44 43.06 63.95 -20.18
N GLN A 45 42.91 65.06 -20.93
CA GLN A 45 43.33 65.15 -22.32
C GLN A 45 44.80 64.79 -22.48
N GLN A 46 45.70 65.41 -21.71
CA GLN A 46 47.14 65.15 -21.82
C GLN A 46 47.49 63.69 -21.55
N VAL A 47 46.85 63.07 -20.55
CA VAL A 47 47.04 61.65 -20.22
C VAL A 47 46.51 60.75 -21.35
N VAL A 48 45.29 60.99 -21.83
CA VAL A 48 44.66 60.21 -22.91
C VAL A 48 45.45 60.34 -24.22
N SER A 49 45.92 61.56 -24.57
CA SER A 49 46.76 61.79 -25.74
C SER A 49 48.07 61.01 -25.66
N GLN A 50 48.74 61.05 -24.50
CA GLN A 50 50.01 60.33 -24.29
C GLN A 50 49.83 58.81 -24.36
N ASP A 51 48.76 58.29 -23.76
CA ASP A 51 48.47 56.86 -23.76
C ASP A 51 48.02 56.37 -25.14
N ALA A 52 47.21 57.13 -25.87
CA ALA A 52 46.84 56.83 -27.25
C ALA A 52 48.07 56.82 -28.17
N ALA A 53 48.95 57.81 -28.07
CA ALA A 53 50.20 57.85 -28.84
C ALA A 53 51.14 56.70 -28.45
N GLY A 54 51.23 56.36 -27.16
CA GLY A 54 52.00 55.23 -26.67
C GLY A 54 51.45 53.87 -27.13
N TRP A 55 50.13 53.73 -27.22
CA TRP A 55 49.45 52.55 -27.72
C TRP A 55 49.69 52.36 -29.22
N GLU A 56 49.60 53.41 -30.03
CA GLU A 56 49.87 53.38 -31.47
C GLU A 56 51.34 53.00 -31.76
N ARG A 57 52.30 53.68 -31.11
CA ARG A 57 53.74 53.43 -31.30
C ARG A 57 54.17 52.00 -31.00
N ARG A 58 53.43 51.30 -30.13
CA ARG A 58 53.74 49.93 -29.72
C ARG A 58 52.93 48.87 -30.48
N GLY A 59 52.27 49.24 -31.58
CA GLY A 59 51.51 48.29 -32.40
C GLY A 59 50.18 47.87 -31.78
N LYS A 60 49.51 48.78 -31.05
CA LYS A 60 48.15 48.59 -30.50
C LYS A 60 47.99 47.41 -29.54
N PRO A 61 48.86 47.23 -28.53
CA PRO A 61 48.79 46.07 -27.65
C PRO A 61 47.54 46.16 -26.76
N LYS A 62 46.87 45.01 -26.55
CA LYS A 62 45.57 44.98 -25.89
C LYS A 62 45.66 45.45 -24.43
N ASP A 63 46.66 45.00 -23.68
CA ASP A 63 46.91 45.26 -22.25
C ASP A 63 46.88 46.73 -21.84
N ARG A 64 47.26 47.64 -22.75
CA ARG A 64 47.28 49.10 -22.57
C ARG A 64 45.92 49.79 -22.71
N LEU A 65 44.90 49.09 -23.20
CA LEU A 65 43.55 49.62 -23.33
C LEU A 65 42.92 49.86 -21.96
N TYR A 66 42.26 51.01 -21.79
CA TYR A 66 41.59 51.39 -20.55
C TYR A 66 40.47 50.40 -20.18
N ARG A 67 40.23 50.27 -18.86
CA ARG A 67 39.17 49.41 -18.31
C ARG A 67 38.52 50.06 -17.09
N GLY A 68 37.31 49.63 -16.77
CA GLY A 68 36.68 49.96 -15.49
C GLY A 68 36.43 51.47 -15.33
N SER A 69 36.85 52.03 -14.19
CA SER A 69 36.72 53.48 -13.91
C SER A 69 37.48 54.34 -14.91
N GLN A 70 38.70 53.94 -15.30
CA GLN A 70 39.57 54.70 -16.19
C GLN A 70 38.96 54.90 -17.59
N LEU A 71 38.29 53.87 -18.13
CA LEU A 71 37.59 54.01 -19.42
C LEU A 71 36.37 54.93 -19.30
N ARG A 72 35.60 54.83 -18.21
CA ARG A 72 34.42 55.68 -17.99
C ARG A 72 34.80 57.16 -17.88
N GLU A 73 35.87 57.45 -17.15
CA GLU A 73 36.39 58.81 -16.97
C GLU A 73 36.85 59.40 -18.31
N ALA A 74 37.61 58.64 -19.09
CA ALA A 74 38.07 59.07 -20.42
C ALA A 74 36.92 59.21 -21.43
N GLN A 75 35.88 58.37 -21.37
CA GLN A 75 34.68 58.51 -22.21
C GLN A 75 33.85 59.74 -21.82
N HIS A 76 33.72 60.02 -20.52
CA HIS A 76 33.01 61.19 -20.03
C HIS A 76 33.72 62.47 -20.49
N TRP A 77 35.05 62.52 -20.38
CA TRP A 77 35.88 63.58 -20.95
C TRP A 77 35.66 63.72 -22.48
N ALA A 78 35.76 62.61 -23.23
CA ALA A 78 35.60 62.59 -24.68
C ALA A 78 34.20 63.06 -25.16
N SER A 79 33.16 62.88 -24.34
CA SER A 79 31.81 63.32 -24.69
C SER A 79 31.60 64.83 -24.60
N ARG A 80 32.49 65.55 -23.91
CA ARG A 80 32.39 67.00 -23.65
C ARG A 80 33.46 67.82 -24.36
N ASN A 81 34.43 67.17 -25.01
CA ASN A 81 35.61 67.80 -25.60
C ASN A 81 35.82 67.37 -27.06
N LEU A 82 36.57 68.17 -27.83
CA LEU A 82 37.01 67.81 -29.18
C LEU A 82 38.14 66.79 -29.09
N VAL A 83 37.89 65.59 -29.63
CA VAL A 83 38.80 64.45 -29.55
C VAL A 83 39.51 64.24 -30.89
N SER A 84 40.82 64.01 -30.85
CA SER A 84 41.60 63.70 -32.05
C SER A 84 41.32 62.28 -32.57
N THR A 85 41.62 62.03 -33.84
CA THR A 85 41.44 60.71 -34.47
C THR A 85 42.16 59.59 -33.72
N HIS A 86 43.35 59.86 -33.16
CA HIS A 86 44.14 58.87 -32.43
C HIS A 86 43.51 58.50 -31.08
N GLU A 87 42.99 59.48 -30.35
CA GLU A 87 42.31 59.28 -29.07
C GLU A 87 40.97 58.57 -29.26
N ALA A 88 40.23 58.93 -30.31
CA ALA A 88 38.98 58.27 -30.66
C ALA A 88 39.20 56.77 -30.96
N GLN A 89 40.25 56.42 -31.73
CA GLN A 89 40.60 55.03 -32.02
C GLN A 89 41.00 54.26 -30.75
N PHE A 90 41.77 54.88 -29.85
CA PHE A 90 42.18 54.26 -28.57
C PHE A 90 40.99 53.98 -27.65
N LEU A 91 40.06 54.94 -27.51
CA LEU A 91 38.86 54.78 -26.67
C LEU A 91 37.88 53.78 -27.29
N GLN A 92 37.73 53.76 -28.62
CA GLN A 92 36.92 52.77 -29.31
C GLN A 92 37.46 51.36 -29.11
N ALA A 93 38.77 51.15 -29.28
CA ALA A 93 39.41 49.86 -29.04
C ALA A 93 39.25 49.39 -27.58
N SER A 94 39.36 50.32 -26.62
CA SER A 94 39.14 50.05 -25.19
C SER A 94 37.70 49.63 -24.90
N THR A 95 36.74 50.29 -25.53
CA THR A 95 35.30 49.99 -25.41
C THR A 95 34.97 48.61 -25.96
N THR A 96 35.42 48.31 -27.19
CA THR A 96 35.19 47.00 -27.84
C THR A 96 35.79 45.84 -27.05
N ARG A 97 36.92 46.06 -26.37
CA ARG A 97 37.51 45.05 -25.49
C ARG A 97 36.67 44.82 -24.24
N GLN A 98 36.22 45.89 -23.57
CA GLN A 98 35.44 45.78 -22.34
C GLN A 98 34.08 45.09 -22.59
N THR A 99 33.45 45.35 -23.73
CA THR A 99 32.23 44.63 -24.13
C THR A 99 32.52 43.15 -24.40
N HIS A 100 33.57 42.81 -25.15
CA HIS A 100 33.96 41.41 -25.37
C HIS A 100 34.23 40.63 -24.08
N VAL A 101 34.95 41.23 -23.12
CA VAL A 101 35.25 40.60 -21.82
C VAL A 101 33.98 40.44 -20.98
N ARG A 102 33.08 41.44 -20.99
CA ARG A 102 31.81 41.38 -20.27
C ARG A 102 30.88 40.31 -20.85
N THR A 103 30.77 40.22 -22.17
CA THR A 103 29.98 39.20 -22.85
C THR A 103 30.52 37.80 -22.59
N LEU A 104 31.85 37.61 -22.61
CA LEU A 104 32.48 36.33 -22.26
C LEU A 104 32.22 35.94 -20.80
N ALA A 105 32.31 36.88 -19.85
CA ALA A 105 32.03 36.61 -18.44
C ALA A 105 30.55 36.22 -18.19
N ILE A 106 29.61 36.89 -18.86
CA ILE A 106 28.18 36.55 -18.80
C ILE A 106 27.94 35.17 -19.42
N ALA A 107 28.52 34.89 -20.59
CA ALA A 107 28.39 33.59 -21.25
C ALA A 107 28.97 32.45 -20.39
N LEU A 108 30.12 32.65 -19.75
CA LEU A 108 30.70 31.68 -18.81
C LEU A 108 29.78 31.46 -17.60
N SER A 109 29.21 32.53 -17.05
CA SER A 109 28.31 32.45 -15.90
C SER A 109 27.03 31.68 -16.25
N LEU A 110 26.46 31.93 -17.43
CA LEU A 110 25.30 31.19 -17.94
C LEU A 110 25.62 29.72 -18.20
N LEU A 111 26.81 29.40 -18.74
CA LEU A 111 27.29 28.03 -18.93
C LEU A 111 27.45 27.27 -17.60
N VAL A 112 27.94 27.94 -16.56
CA VAL A 112 28.06 27.36 -15.21
C VAL A 112 26.65 27.09 -14.64
N VAL A 113 25.71 28.03 -14.74
CA VAL A 113 24.33 27.82 -14.27
C VAL A 113 23.62 26.70 -15.05
N LEU A 114 23.77 26.65 -16.38
CA LEU A 114 23.22 25.59 -17.23
C LEU A 114 23.83 24.22 -16.91
N SER A 115 25.14 24.15 -16.66
CA SER A 115 25.80 22.88 -16.29
C SER A 115 25.41 22.41 -14.89
N PHE A 116 25.26 23.30 -13.90
CA PHE A 116 24.71 22.92 -12.58
C PHE A 116 23.25 22.46 -12.68
N GLY A 117 22.42 23.13 -13.49
CA GLY A 117 21.03 22.70 -13.75
C GLY A 117 20.96 21.32 -14.42
N LEU A 118 21.84 21.07 -15.41
CA LEU A 118 21.96 19.77 -16.08
C LEU A 118 22.47 18.69 -15.14
N ILE A 119 23.45 18.96 -14.27
CA ILE A 119 23.97 17.99 -13.28
C ILE A 119 22.91 17.63 -12.24
N ILE A 120 22.11 18.59 -11.76
CA ILE A 120 21.01 18.33 -10.81
C ILE A 120 19.91 17.50 -11.50
N GLN A 121 19.57 17.80 -12.75
CA GLN A 121 18.66 16.97 -13.54
C GLN A 121 19.23 15.58 -13.79
N PHE A 122 20.50 15.45 -14.19
CA PHE A 122 21.13 14.15 -14.47
C PHE A 122 21.34 13.29 -13.22
N ALA A 123 21.69 13.89 -12.08
CA ALA A 123 21.82 13.17 -10.81
C ALA A 123 20.45 12.65 -10.32
N GLY A 124 19.38 13.42 -10.53
CA GLY A 124 18.00 12.96 -10.28
C GLY A 124 17.53 11.85 -11.22
N PHE A 125 18.13 11.73 -12.41
CA PHE A 125 17.87 10.65 -13.37
C PHE A 125 18.66 9.36 -13.09
N LEU A 126 19.82 9.46 -12.41
CA LEU A 126 20.70 8.31 -12.14
C LEU A 126 20.46 7.65 -10.77
N PHE A 127 19.84 8.35 -9.82
CA PHE A 127 19.45 7.80 -8.52
C PHE A 127 17.96 8.08 -8.28
N HIS A 128 17.10 7.08 -8.50
CA HIS A 128 15.76 7.08 -7.93
C HIS A 128 15.92 6.65 -6.47
N PRO A 129 15.85 7.55 -5.47
CA PRO A 129 15.99 7.13 -4.08
C PRO A 129 14.86 6.15 -3.77
N THR A 130 15.20 4.91 -3.49
CA THR A 130 14.25 3.88 -3.03
C THR A 130 14.19 3.83 -1.50
N ILE A 131 14.52 4.94 -0.85
CA ILE A 131 14.54 5.06 0.62
C ILE A 131 13.64 6.22 1.01
N VAL A 132 12.66 5.94 1.85
CA VAL A 132 11.81 6.96 2.49
C VAL A 132 12.55 7.50 3.71
N THR A 133 12.74 8.81 3.77
CA THR A 133 13.57 9.47 4.79
C THR A 133 12.78 10.40 5.72
N VAL A 134 11.51 10.67 5.42
CA VAL A 134 10.63 11.49 6.24
C VAL A 134 9.28 10.79 6.45
N ALA A 135 8.69 10.97 7.63
CA ALA A 135 7.40 10.39 8.00
C ALA A 135 6.18 11.22 7.51
N THR A 136 6.40 12.14 6.56
CA THR A 136 5.32 12.86 5.90
C THR A 136 4.84 12.10 4.67
N GLY A 137 3.59 12.31 4.26
CA GLY A 137 3.07 11.72 3.04
C GLY A 137 3.58 12.39 1.76
N THR A 138 3.90 13.68 1.80
CA THR A 138 4.33 14.49 0.65
C THR A 138 5.63 15.23 0.92
N GLY A 139 6.27 15.71 -0.15
CA GLY A 139 7.53 16.45 -0.10
C GLY A 139 8.77 15.60 -0.35
N PRO A 140 9.96 16.21 -0.37
CA PRO A 140 11.24 15.51 -0.55
C PRO A 140 11.45 14.38 0.47
N GLY A 141 11.72 13.16 -0.03
CA GLY A 141 11.98 11.97 0.79
C GLY A 141 10.73 11.25 1.30
N SER A 142 9.52 11.70 0.92
CA SER A 142 8.26 11.11 1.38
C SER A 142 7.95 9.79 0.67
N LEU A 143 7.11 8.95 1.30
CA LEU A 143 6.68 7.67 0.70
C LEU A 143 6.05 7.87 -0.68
N LYS A 144 5.14 8.84 -0.83
CA LYS A 144 4.48 9.13 -2.11
C LYS A 144 5.46 9.57 -3.19
N GLN A 145 6.42 10.42 -2.84
CA GLN A 145 7.43 10.88 -3.81
C GLN A 145 8.32 9.72 -4.25
N VAL A 146 8.81 8.92 -3.30
CA VAL A 146 9.66 7.75 -3.55
C VAL A 146 8.92 6.73 -4.41
N VAL A 147 7.66 6.42 -4.10
CA VAL A 147 6.82 5.54 -4.92
C VAL A 147 6.65 6.09 -6.34
N ASN A 148 6.38 7.38 -6.51
CA ASN A 148 6.18 7.99 -7.83
C ASN A 148 7.44 7.91 -8.70
N ASN A 149 8.61 8.16 -8.11
CA ASN A 149 9.88 8.18 -8.82
C ASN A 149 10.48 6.79 -9.03
N ALA A 150 10.18 5.81 -8.17
CA ALA A 150 10.77 4.48 -8.26
C ALA A 150 10.44 3.79 -9.60
N ALA A 151 11.47 3.23 -10.23
CA ALA A 151 11.33 2.40 -11.42
C ALA A 151 10.62 1.08 -11.10
N SER A 152 9.98 0.46 -12.09
CA SER A 152 9.41 -0.88 -11.94
C SER A 152 10.48 -1.90 -11.53
N GLY A 153 10.14 -2.78 -10.58
CA GLY A 153 11.05 -3.74 -9.94
C GLY A 153 11.75 -3.20 -8.69
N SER A 154 11.63 -1.91 -8.38
CA SER A 154 12.30 -1.31 -7.21
C SER A 154 11.79 -1.87 -5.88
N THR A 155 12.71 -2.01 -4.93
CA THR A 155 12.40 -2.24 -3.52
C THR A 155 12.58 -0.96 -2.74
N ILE A 156 11.47 -0.42 -2.24
CA ILE A 156 11.42 0.76 -1.40
C ILE A 156 11.57 0.34 0.06
N THR A 157 12.50 0.98 0.75
CA THR A 157 12.83 0.76 2.16
C THR A 157 12.69 2.06 2.95
N PHE A 158 12.87 2.00 4.27
CA PHE A 158 12.65 3.13 5.17
C PHE A 158 13.90 3.40 5.99
N ASP A 159 14.36 4.66 5.97
CA ASP A 159 15.53 5.08 6.72
C ASP A 159 15.33 4.86 8.23
N ARG A 160 16.40 4.53 8.92
CA ARG A 160 16.35 4.23 10.36
C ARG A 160 15.84 5.41 11.19
N SER A 161 16.01 6.65 10.71
CA SER A 161 15.52 7.84 11.40
C SER A 161 14.00 7.90 11.56
N ILE A 162 13.24 7.19 10.71
CA ILE A 162 11.76 7.17 10.77
C ILE A 162 11.18 5.92 11.41
N TRP A 163 12.01 5.01 11.92
CA TRP A 163 11.53 3.83 12.63
C TRP A 163 10.87 4.24 13.96
N GLY A 164 9.76 3.60 14.30
CA GLY A 164 8.89 3.93 15.43
C GLY A 164 7.95 5.11 15.17
N GLN A 165 8.02 5.74 14.00
CA GLN A 165 7.12 6.83 13.61
C GLN A 165 5.92 6.31 12.81
N THR A 166 4.96 7.20 12.56
CA THR A 166 3.82 6.97 11.69
C THR A 166 3.98 7.82 10.42
N ILE A 167 3.91 7.18 9.26
CA ILE A 167 3.86 7.88 7.97
C ILE A 167 2.42 8.32 7.72
N GLU A 168 2.21 9.62 7.62
CA GLU A 168 0.89 10.22 7.41
C GLU A 168 0.66 10.53 5.92
N LEU A 169 -0.01 9.63 5.20
CA LEU A 169 -0.47 9.82 3.82
C LEU A 169 -1.79 10.61 3.82
N THR A 170 -1.74 11.87 3.37
CA THR A 170 -2.93 12.74 3.28
C THR A 170 -3.77 12.50 2.03
N ASP A 171 -3.17 11.92 1.00
CA ASP A 171 -3.77 11.63 -0.30
C ASP A 171 -3.56 10.16 -0.65
N ASP A 172 -4.16 9.73 -1.75
CA ASP A 172 -3.98 8.39 -2.31
C ASP A 172 -2.51 8.08 -2.63
N LEU A 173 -2.16 6.81 -2.41
CA LEU A 173 -0.94 6.18 -2.88
C LEU A 173 -1.26 5.28 -4.07
N THR A 174 -0.91 5.74 -5.27
CA THR A 174 -1.31 5.07 -6.52
C THR A 174 -0.15 4.35 -7.19
N ILE A 175 -0.32 3.05 -7.43
CA ILE A 175 0.60 2.20 -8.18
C ILE A 175 -0.05 1.87 -9.54
N THR A 176 0.60 2.28 -10.62
CA THR A 176 0.14 2.08 -12.00
C THR A 176 1.34 1.85 -12.92
N ASN A 177 1.21 0.93 -13.89
CA ASN A 177 2.25 0.59 -14.87
C ASN A 177 3.62 0.18 -14.27
N LYS A 178 3.65 -0.32 -13.03
CA LYS A 178 4.91 -0.73 -12.38
C LYS A 178 4.69 -1.77 -11.30
N ASN A 179 5.76 -2.52 -11.05
CA ASN A 179 5.85 -3.47 -9.95
C ASN A 179 6.74 -2.86 -8.88
N LEU A 180 6.28 -2.82 -7.63
CA LEU A 180 7.05 -2.26 -6.53
C LEU A 180 6.99 -3.18 -5.32
N LYS A 181 8.06 -3.14 -4.51
CA LYS A 181 8.06 -3.72 -3.18
C LYS A 181 8.17 -2.60 -2.15
N LEU A 182 7.28 -2.58 -1.18
CA LEU A 182 7.36 -1.76 0.02
C LEU A 182 7.80 -2.67 1.17
N HIS A 183 9.09 -2.58 1.52
CA HIS A 183 9.68 -3.43 2.55
C HIS A 183 9.95 -2.59 3.81
N GLY A 184 9.12 -2.82 4.83
CA GLY A 184 9.22 -2.17 6.12
C GLY A 184 10.36 -2.73 6.97
N PRO A 185 10.74 -2.02 8.04
CA PRO A 185 11.75 -2.48 8.97
C PRO A 185 11.26 -3.59 9.93
N GLY A 186 9.98 -3.94 9.87
CA GLY A 186 9.28 -4.82 10.82
C GLY A 186 7.91 -4.24 11.13
N ALA A 187 6.85 -5.06 11.16
CA ALA A 187 5.48 -4.55 11.32
C ALA A 187 5.25 -3.74 12.60
N LYS A 188 6.05 -3.97 13.65
CA LYS A 188 6.00 -3.22 14.93
C LYS A 188 6.82 -1.94 14.93
N LEU A 189 7.57 -1.67 13.86
CA LEU A 189 8.57 -0.60 13.79
C LEU A 189 8.19 0.50 12.83
N LEU A 190 7.12 0.36 12.05
CA LEU A 190 6.65 1.42 11.18
C LEU A 190 5.16 1.27 10.87
N THR A 191 4.44 2.36 11.09
CA THR A 191 3.01 2.46 10.81
C THR A 191 2.78 3.39 9.63
N ILE A 192 1.83 3.04 8.77
CA ILE A 192 1.31 3.91 7.72
C ILE A 192 -0.15 4.23 8.05
N HIS A 193 -0.44 5.51 8.20
CA HIS A 193 -1.79 6.04 8.22
C HIS A 193 -2.09 6.66 6.85
N CYS A 194 -3.22 6.30 6.29
CA CYS A 194 -3.79 6.76 5.03
C CYS A 194 -5.12 7.47 5.29
N LYS A 195 -5.18 8.76 4.96
CA LYS A 195 -6.46 9.47 4.79
C LYS A 195 -7.08 9.21 3.42
N GLY A 196 -6.25 8.87 2.43
CA GLY A 196 -6.68 8.41 1.10
C GLY A 196 -6.61 6.89 0.95
N GLU A 197 -6.76 6.42 -0.29
CA GLU A 197 -6.71 5.00 -0.65
C GLU A 197 -5.30 4.57 -1.09
N ILE A 198 -4.97 3.29 -0.89
CA ILE A 198 -3.82 2.67 -1.56
C ILE A 198 -4.37 1.90 -2.77
N ASN A 199 -4.02 2.36 -3.97
CA ASN A 199 -4.57 1.86 -5.22
C ASN A 199 -3.52 1.08 -6.02
N VAL A 200 -3.79 -0.20 -6.30
CA VAL A 200 -2.99 -1.04 -7.19
C VAL A 200 -3.80 -1.33 -8.46
N PHE A 201 -3.49 -0.65 -9.55
CA PHE A 201 -4.24 -0.79 -10.81
C PHE A 201 -3.86 -2.07 -11.59
N ALA A 202 -4.70 -2.45 -12.58
CA ALA A 202 -4.64 -3.75 -13.25
C ALA A 202 -3.29 -4.15 -13.87
N ASN A 203 -2.47 -3.18 -14.24
CA ASN A 203 -1.15 -3.37 -14.84
C ASN A 203 0.00 -3.06 -13.85
N ALA A 204 -0.28 -3.16 -12.56
CA ALA A 204 0.66 -2.92 -11.49
C ALA A 204 0.73 -4.09 -10.52
N ALA A 205 1.86 -4.21 -9.84
CA ALA A 205 2.03 -5.11 -8.73
C ALA A 205 2.60 -4.37 -7.51
N LEU A 206 2.12 -4.74 -6.33
CA LEU A 206 2.61 -4.23 -5.07
C LEU A 206 2.86 -5.38 -4.11
N ASP A 207 4.08 -5.48 -3.60
CA ASP A 207 4.46 -6.39 -2.53
C ASP A 207 4.68 -5.58 -1.25
N ILE A 208 3.82 -5.75 -0.25
CA ILE A 208 3.90 -5.10 1.05
C ILE A 208 4.46 -6.11 2.03
N SER A 209 5.60 -5.79 2.64
CA SER A 209 6.22 -6.64 3.65
C SER A 209 6.61 -5.87 4.90
N ASP A 210 6.46 -6.50 6.06
CA ASP A 210 6.98 -6.01 7.34
C ASP A 210 6.49 -4.60 7.73
N LEU A 211 5.22 -4.29 7.45
CA LEU A 211 4.58 -2.99 7.69
C LEU A 211 3.26 -3.14 8.45
N THR A 212 2.87 -2.07 9.16
CA THR A 212 1.50 -1.91 9.68
C THR A 212 0.79 -0.77 8.95
N ILE A 213 -0.42 -1.03 8.45
CA ILE A 213 -1.33 -0.04 7.86
C ILE A 213 -2.57 -0.02 8.74
N THR A 214 -2.79 1.08 9.49
CA THR A 214 -3.83 1.09 10.54
C THR A 214 -4.54 2.43 10.73
N GLY A 215 -5.68 2.39 11.44
CA GLY A 215 -6.35 3.57 11.99
C GLY A 215 -7.04 4.46 10.96
N ASN A 216 -7.23 3.97 9.75
CA ASN A 216 -7.68 4.79 8.63
C ASN A 216 -9.19 4.93 8.62
N LYS A 217 -9.69 6.15 8.40
CA LYS A 217 -11.12 6.40 8.25
C LYS A 217 -11.39 7.08 6.92
N ALA A 218 -11.97 6.37 5.97
CA ALA A 218 -12.21 6.88 4.63
C ALA A 218 -13.69 6.81 4.23
N ASN A 219 -14.10 7.78 3.40
CA ASN A 219 -15.37 7.78 2.69
C ASN A 219 -15.14 7.35 1.23
N ALA A 220 -14.64 6.14 1.07
CA ALA A 220 -14.28 5.50 -0.19
C ALA A 220 -14.86 4.08 -0.24
N GLU A 221 -14.68 3.34 -1.33
CA GLU A 221 -15.14 1.95 -1.40
C GLU A 221 -14.31 1.01 -0.50
N SER A 222 -13.02 1.31 -0.30
CA SER A 222 -12.08 0.47 0.46
C SER A 222 -10.88 1.29 0.95
N LEU A 223 -10.00 0.68 1.76
CA LEU A 223 -8.69 1.26 2.06
C LEU A 223 -7.63 0.85 1.03
N LEU A 224 -7.48 -0.46 0.83
CA LEU A 224 -6.58 -1.06 -0.16
C LEU A 224 -7.39 -1.60 -1.32
N TYR A 225 -7.37 -0.88 -2.44
CA TYR A 225 -7.99 -1.32 -3.68
C TYR A 225 -6.97 -2.03 -4.57
N ASN A 226 -7.22 -3.29 -4.90
CA ASN A 226 -6.37 -4.09 -5.79
C ASN A 226 -7.12 -4.53 -7.05
N ALA A 227 -6.84 -3.90 -8.18
CA ALA A 227 -7.19 -4.40 -9.50
C ALA A 227 -6.04 -5.15 -10.20
N GLY A 228 -4.81 -5.04 -9.70
CA GLY A 228 -3.60 -5.67 -10.22
C GLY A 228 -3.17 -6.91 -9.43
N THR A 229 -1.91 -6.95 -8.99
CA THR A 229 -1.40 -7.99 -8.09
C THR A 229 -0.96 -7.39 -6.76
N LEU A 230 -1.54 -7.86 -5.66
CA LEU A 230 -1.18 -7.43 -4.31
C LEU A 230 -0.68 -8.64 -3.51
N THR A 231 0.53 -8.53 -2.98
CA THR A 231 1.10 -9.48 -2.03
C THR A 231 1.29 -8.78 -0.69
N ILE A 232 0.87 -9.42 0.39
CA ILE A 232 1.03 -8.93 1.76
C ILE A 232 1.71 -10.02 2.58
N THR A 233 2.90 -9.72 3.09
CA THR A 233 3.74 -10.66 3.84
C THR A 233 4.16 -10.08 5.18
N ASN A 234 4.08 -10.85 6.27
CA ASN A 234 4.55 -10.42 7.61
C ASN A 234 4.02 -9.02 8.03
N SER A 235 2.81 -8.67 7.60
CA SER A 235 2.28 -7.30 7.73
C SER A 235 0.95 -7.30 8.46
N THR A 236 0.55 -6.12 8.93
CA THR A 236 -0.72 -5.91 9.63
C THR A 236 -1.55 -4.86 8.92
N ILE A 237 -2.78 -5.20 8.54
CA ILE A 237 -3.80 -4.25 8.07
C ILE A 237 -4.89 -4.20 9.12
N ALA A 238 -4.92 -3.15 9.94
CA ALA A 238 -5.76 -3.14 11.13
C ALA A 238 -6.57 -1.88 11.37
N ASP A 239 -7.66 -2.00 12.12
CA ASP A 239 -8.41 -0.86 12.68
C ASP A 239 -8.82 0.20 11.65
N ASN A 240 -9.07 -0.22 10.40
CA ASN A 240 -9.47 0.67 9.32
C ASN A 240 -10.99 0.67 9.18
N THR A 241 -11.59 1.84 9.10
CA THR A 241 -13.03 2.05 9.02
C THR A 241 -13.41 2.71 7.70
N ILE A 242 -14.27 2.06 6.92
CA ILE A 242 -14.88 2.66 5.74
C ILE A 242 -16.33 3.02 6.05
N ILE A 243 -16.69 4.29 5.80
CA ILE A 243 -18.03 4.82 6.13
C ILE A 243 -18.90 5.13 4.90
N ALA A 244 -18.37 4.94 3.69
CA ALA A 244 -19.14 5.15 2.46
C ALA A 244 -20.36 4.21 2.43
N GLN A 245 -21.49 4.69 1.91
CA GLN A 245 -22.75 3.92 1.89
C GLN A 245 -22.56 2.50 1.37
N PHE A 246 -21.80 2.35 0.29
CA PHE A 246 -21.34 1.07 -0.23
C PHE A 246 -19.87 0.91 0.10
N SER A 247 -19.55 -0.05 0.97
CA SER A 247 -18.17 -0.33 1.37
C SER A 247 -17.85 -1.79 1.11
N TYR A 248 -16.74 -2.02 0.42
CA TYR A 248 -16.32 -3.33 -0.07
C TYR A 248 -14.91 -3.58 0.47
N GLY A 249 -14.77 -4.30 1.59
CA GLY A 249 -13.44 -4.56 2.12
C GLY A 249 -12.88 -3.35 2.85
N ALA A 250 -13.18 -3.18 4.15
CA ALA A 250 -12.62 -2.04 4.87
C ALA A 250 -11.10 -2.16 5.07
N GLY A 251 -10.59 -3.38 5.13
CA GLY A 251 -9.17 -3.66 4.93
C GLY A 251 -8.80 -3.64 3.45
N ILE A 252 -9.31 -4.62 2.69
CA ILE A 252 -8.86 -4.88 1.30
C ILE A 252 -10.04 -5.16 0.37
N TYR A 253 -10.11 -4.44 -0.75
CA TYR A 253 -10.94 -4.77 -1.90
C TYR A 253 -10.10 -5.38 -3.01
N ASN A 254 -10.27 -6.69 -3.24
CA ASN A 254 -9.59 -7.39 -4.32
C ASN A 254 -10.49 -7.59 -5.55
N ARG A 255 -10.08 -7.03 -6.67
CA ARG A 255 -10.57 -7.32 -8.03
C ARG A 255 -9.51 -7.98 -8.93
N GLY A 256 -8.26 -8.01 -8.49
CA GLY A 256 -7.13 -8.64 -9.16
C GLY A 256 -6.70 -9.94 -8.48
N THR A 257 -5.40 -10.14 -8.34
CA THR A 257 -4.82 -11.27 -7.59
C THR A 257 -4.33 -10.80 -6.22
N LEU A 258 -4.81 -11.43 -5.15
CA LEU A 258 -4.40 -11.17 -3.78
C LEU A 258 -3.72 -12.39 -3.17
N THR A 259 -2.53 -12.20 -2.60
CA THR A 259 -1.83 -13.20 -1.78
C THR A 259 -1.52 -12.60 -0.40
N ILE A 260 -1.96 -13.25 0.66
CA ILE A 260 -1.69 -12.86 2.05
C ILE A 260 -0.96 -14.02 2.74
N THR A 261 0.24 -13.76 3.25
CA THR A 261 1.08 -14.75 3.93
C THR A 261 1.58 -14.21 5.26
N ASN A 262 1.52 -15.03 6.32
CA ASN A 262 2.06 -14.68 7.64
C ASN A 262 1.60 -13.29 8.15
N SER A 263 0.37 -12.89 7.82
CA SER A 263 -0.10 -11.52 8.03
C SER A 263 -1.38 -11.49 8.84
N THR A 264 -1.70 -10.32 9.38
CA THR A 264 -2.89 -10.09 10.18
C THR A 264 -3.78 -9.04 9.54
N ILE A 265 -5.06 -9.37 9.31
CA ILE A 265 -6.10 -8.42 8.90
C ILE A 265 -7.11 -8.33 10.04
N SER A 266 -7.09 -7.23 10.82
CA SER A 266 -7.83 -7.20 12.08
C SER A 266 -8.52 -5.90 12.43
N GLY A 267 -9.69 -5.94 13.07
CA GLY A 267 -10.34 -4.71 13.54
C GLY A 267 -10.84 -3.79 12.43
N ASN A 268 -10.85 -4.24 11.17
CA ASN A 268 -11.34 -3.44 10.06
C ASN A 268 -12.87 -3.44 10.03
N ALA A 269 -13.48 -2.29 9.73
CA ALA A 269 -14.91 -2.05 9.87
C ALA A 269 -15.51 -1.46 8.58
N ALA A 270 -16.27 -2.26 7.84
CA ALA A 270 -17.11 -1.80 6.74
C ALA A 270 -18.43 -1.27 7.33
N SER A 271 -18.44 0.01 7.70
CA SER A 271 -19.48 0.65 8.51
C SER A 271 -20.54 1.40 7.70
N GLY A 272 -20.40 1.46 6.37
CA GLY A 272 -21.44 1.98 5.47
C GLY A 272 -22.75 1.22 5.58
N GLN A 273 -23.88 1.75 5.14
CA GLN A 273 -25.16 1.03 5.25
C GLN A 273 -25.16 -0.35 4.55
N MET A 274 -24.46 -0.47 3.42
CA MET A 274 -24.25 -1.69 2.64
C MET A 274 -22.77 -2.07 2.71
N GLY A 275 -22.29 -2.32 3.93
CA GLY A 275 -20.91 -2.69 4.19
C GLY A 275 -20.71 -4.19 4.12
N HIS A 276 -19.80 -4.64 3.26
CA HIS A 276 -19.49 -6.05 3.04
C HIS A 276 -18.01 -6.34 3.24
N GLY A 277 -17.70 -7.47 3.85
CA GLY A 277 -16.31 -7.94 3.97
C GLY A 277 -15.51 -7.00 4.87
N GLY A 278 -15.80 -6.94 6.17
CA GLY A 278 -15.12 -6.02 7.09
C GLY A 278 -13.60 -6.07 6.94
N GLY A 279 -13.04 -7.27 6.84
CA GLY A 279 -11.63 -7.48 6.50
C GLY A 279 -11.38 -7.37 4.99
N ILE A 280 -11.95 -8.32 4.24
CA ILE A 280 -11.63 -8.52 2.81
C ILE A 280 -12.90 -8.66 1.99
N TYR A 281 -12.96 -7.96 0.86
CA TYR A 281 -13.94 -8.21 -0.19
C TYR A 281 -13.22 -8.71 -1.45
N ASN A 282 -13.46 -9.97 -1.82
CA ASN A 282 -12.83 -10.62 -2.96
C ASN A 282 -13.81 -10.75 -4.14
N ARG A 283 -13.44 -10.22 -5.31
CA ARG A 283 -14.13 -10.33 -6.60
C ARG A 283 -13.33 -11.07 -7.67
N SER A 284 -12.26 -11.75 -7.28
CA SER A 284 -11.38 -12.46 -8.20
C SER A 284 -10.63 -13.58 -7.46
N LEU A 285 -9.29 -13.63 -7.53
CA LEU A 285 -8.48 -14.66 -6.88
C LEU A 285 -7.86 -14.13 -5.58
N ALA A 286 -8.12 -14.83 -4.47
CA ALA A 286 -7.47 -14.59 -3.18
C ALA A 286 -6.90 -15.88 -2.59
N THR A 287 -5.65 -15.83 -2.16
CA THR A 287 -4.97 -16.90 -1.41
C THR A 287 -4.51 -16.36 -0.07
N ILE A 288 -4.91 -17.02 1.01
CA ILE A 288 -4.57 -16.67 2.39
C ILE A 288 -3.84 -17.87 3.00
N THR A 289 -2.63 -17.65 3.50
CA THR A 289 -1.80 -18.71 4.09
C THR A 289 -1.17 -18.23 5.38
N ASN A 290 -1.16 -19.07 6.42
CA ASN A 290 -0.48 -18.77 7.68
C ASN A 290 -0.90 -17.43 8.32
N SER A 291 -2.14 -17.00 8.08
CA SER A 291 -2.58 -15.64 8.38
C SER A 291 -3.79 -15.62 9.30
N THR A 292 -4.01 -14.48 9.94
CA THR A 292 -5.11 -14.28 10.88
C THR A 292 -6.03 -13.17 10.38
N ILE A 293 -7.31 -13.49 10.18
CA ILE A 293 -8.35 -12.51 9.85
C ILE A 293 -9.31 -12.44 11.04
N THR A 294 -9.24 -11.38 11.84
CA THR A 294 -9.93 -11.36 13.14
C THR A 294 -10.52 -10.04 13.57
N ASN A 295 -11.62 -10.08 14.34
CA ASN A 295 -12.27 -8.88 14.89
C ASN A 295 -12.70 -7.86 13.82
N ASN A 296 -12.88 -8.30 12.57
CA ASN A 296 -13.38 -7.42 11.52
C ASN A 296 -14.91 -7.39 11.57
N THR A 297 -15.47 -6.23 11.23
CA THR A 297 -16.91 -5.99 11.31
C THR A 297 -17.48 -5.48 9.99
N ALA A 298 -18.66 -5.96 9.65
CA ALA A 298 -19.44 -5.48 8.52
C ALA A 298 -20.84 -5.13 9.00
N SER A 299 -21.32 -3.95 8.61
CA SER A 299 -22.67 -3.50 8.90
C SER A 299 -23.76 -4.31 8.18
N TYR A 300 -23.42 -4.98 7.07
CA TYR A 300 -24.34 -5.81 6.30
C TYR A 300 -23.91 -7.29 6.34
N GLU A 301 -23.02 -7.76 5.46
CA GLU A 301 -22.65 -9.18 5.34
C GLU A 301 -21.12 -9.38 5.43
N ALA A 302 -20.69 -10.59 5.80
CA ALA A 302 -19.28 -10.96 5.87
C ALA A 302 -18.43 -10.08 6.78
N GLY A 303 -18.48 -10.31 8.10
CA GLY A 303 -17.61 -9.59 9.03
C GLY A 303 -16.14 -9.74 8.66
N GLY A 304 -15.72 -10.96 8.31
CA GLY A 304 -14.36 -11.28 7.90
C GLY A 304 -14.13 -11.10 6.41
N ILE A 305 -14.63 -12.06 5.60
CA ILE A 305 -14.32 -12.16 4.18
C ILE A 305 -15.59 -12.35 3.34
N TYR A 306 -15.81 -11.46 2.38
CA TYR A 306 -16.81 -11.64 1.33
C TYR A 306 -16.16 -12.22 0.09
N ASN A 307 -16.52 -13.44 -0.33
CA ASN A 307 -16.08 -14.03 -1.59
C ASN A 307 -17.20 -13.96 -2.62
N PHE A 308 -17.11 -13.00 -3.54
CA PHE A 308 -18.17 -12.67 -4.48
C PHE A 308 -18.38 -13.77 -5.55
N THR A 309 -19.49 -13.67 -6.27
CA THR A 309 -19.83 -14.57 -7.37
C THR A 309 -18.70 -14.72 -8.38
N ALA A 310 -18.46 -15.96 -8.83
CA ALA A 310 -17.38 -16.35 -9.74
C ALA A 310 -15.96 -16.06 -9.25
N SER A 311 -15.78 -15.74 -7.96
CA SER A 311 -14.48 -15.54 -7.33
C SER A 311 -13.96 -16.82 -6.70
N LYS A 312 -12.65 -16.90 -6.46
CA LYS A 312 -12.00 -18.02 -5.80
C LYS A 312 -11.24 -17.56 -4.56
N LEU A 313 -11.54 -18.20 -3.43
CA LEU A 313 -10.88 -18.00 -2.16
C LEU A 313 -10.25 -19.32 -1.70
N THR A 314 -8.94 -19.29 -1.46
CA THR A 314 -8.20 -20.41 -0.86
C THR A 314 -7.61 -19.97 0.47
N ILE A 315 -7.89 -20.73 1.53
CA ILE A 315 -7.43 -20.49 2.89
C ILE A 315 -6.68 -21.72 3.37
N THR A 316 -5.43 -21.55 3.76
CA THR A 316 -4.57 -22.65 4.23
C THR A 316 -3.86 -22.28 5.52
N ASN A 317 -3.88 -23.18 6.51
CA ASN A 317 -3.21 -23.00 7.79
C ASN A 317 -3.44 -21.61 8.41
N SER A 318 -4.68 -21.14 8.39
CA SER A 318 -5.04 -19.78 8.77
C SER A 318 -6.18 -19.76 9.79
N THR A 319 -6.35 -18.63 10.46
CA THR A 319 -7.37 -18.42 11.48
C THR A 319 -8.32 -17.31 11.04
N ILE A 320 -9.62 -17.62 10.95
CA ILE A 320 -10.69 -16.65 10.71
C ILE A 320 -11.56 -16.58 11.97
N ALA A 321 -11.38 -15.56 12.79
CA ALA A 321 -11.96 -15.58 14.13
C ALA A 321 -12.57 -14.27 14.62
N SER A 322 -13.64 -14.38 15.41
CA SER A 322 -14.26 -13.22 16.08
C SER A 322 -14.70 -12.10 15.14
N ASN A 323 -14.98 -12.43 13.88
CA ASN A 323 -15.53 -11.46 12.93
C ASN A 323 -17.05 -11.38 13.08
N SER A 324 -17.63 -10.20 12.80
CA SER A 324 -19.05 -9.95 13.03
C SER A 324 -19.75 -9.28 11.85
N ALA A 325 -20.92 -9.79 11.46
CA ALA A 325 -21.83 -9.14 10.52
C ALA A 325 -23.13 -8.70 11.22
N ALA A 326 -23.62 -7.51 10.90
CA ALA A 326 -24.74 -6.89 11.62
C ALA A 326 -26.00 -6.61 10.78
N GLY A 327 -25.98 -6.87 9.46
CA GLY A 327 -27.13 -6.62 8.58
C GLY A 327 -28.33 -7.44 9.00
N SER A 328 -29.56 -6.95 8.74
CA SER A 328 -30.77 -7.68 9.14
C SER A 328 -30.79 -9.12 8.60
N ASP A 329 -30.37 -9.24 7.35
CA ASP A 329 -30.22 -10.46 6.56
C ASP A 329 -28.71 -10.71 6.33
N GLY A 330 -27.90 -10.21 7.27
CA GLY A 330 -26.46 -10.12 7.19
C GLY A 330 -25.79 -11.46 7.46
N ASP A 331 -25.58 -12.21 6.40
CA ASP A 331 -24.98 -13.54 6.41
C ASP A 331 -23.48 -13.56 6.66
N GLY A 332 -22.99 -14.71 7.14
CA GLY A 332 -21.57 -15.05 7.12
C GLY A 332 -20.74 -14.25 8.11
N GLY A 333 -20.89 -14.46 9.42
CA GLY A 333 -20.12 -13.69 10.42
C GLY A 333 -18.61 -13.71 10.14
N GLY A 334 -18.10 -14.90 9.78
CA GLY A 334 -16.75 -15.10 9.29
C GLY A 334 -16.63 -14.87 7.78
N ILE A 335 -17.30 -15.71 7.00
CA ILE A 335 -17.19 -15.75 5.54
C ILE A 335 -18.58 -15.79 4.91
N THR A 336 -18.83 -14.91 3.95
CA THR A 336 -19.92 -15.10 2.97
C THR A 336 -19.31 -15.54 1.67
N ASN A 337 -19.78 -16.67 1.13
CA ASN A 337 -19.28 -17.25 -0.10
C ASN A 337 -20.39 -17.33 -1.15
N ALA A 338 -20.17 -16.63 -2.26
CA ALA A 338 -20.96 -16.70 -3.49
C ALA A 338 -20.15 -17.29 -4.66
N GLY A 339 -18.89 -17.69 -4.42
CA GLY A 339 -17.98 -18.28 -5.40
C GLY A 339 -17.48 -19.68 -5.02
N GLU A 340 -16.19 -19.92 -5.25
CA GLU A 340 -15.47 -21.13 -4.84
C GLU A 340 -14.64 -20.88 -3.58
N LEU A 341 -14.78 -21.77 -2.60
CA LEU A 341 -14.08 -21.73 -1.32
C LEU A 341 -13.37 -23.06 -1.05
N LEU A 342 -12.05 -22.98 -0.87
CA LEU A 342 -11.22 -24.10 -0.40
C LEU A 342 -10.58 -23.71 0.93
N ILE A 343 -10.82 -24.51 1.96
CA ILE A 343 -10.25 -24.32 3.30
C ILE A 343 -9.51 -25.59 3.69
N THR A 344 -8.23 -25.45 4.03
CA THR A 344 -7.36 -26.55 4.45
C THR A 344 -6.61 -26.22 5.73
N SER A 345 -6.51 -27.17 6.65
CA SER A 345 -5.70 -27.04 7.87
C SER A 345 -5.98 -25.78 8.70
N SER A 346 -7.21 -25.26 8.69
CA SER A 346 -7.55 -23.92 9.19
C SER A 346 -8.58 -23.94 10.30
N THR A 347 -8.64 -22.86 11.08
CA THR A 347 -9.64 -22.66 12.15
C THR A 347 -10.56 -21.51 11.80
N ILE A 348 -11.88 -21.74 11.88
CA ILE A 348 -12.90 -20.70 11.75
C ILE A 348 -13.73 -20.70 13.03
N SER A 349 -13.56 -19.68 13.87
CA SER A 349 -14.08 -19.73 15.23
C SER A 349 -14.58 -18.43 15.81
N GLY A 350 -15.63 -18.49 16.65
CA GLY A 350 -16.12 -17.32 17.38
C GLY A 350 -16.72 -16.23 16.48
N ASN A 351 -16.94 -16.50 15.20
CA ASN A 351 -17.54 -15.53 14.29
C ASN A 351 -19.06 -15.47 14.52
N THR A 352 -19.63 -14.28 14.38
CA THR A 352 -21.01 -14.03 14.79
C THR A 352 -21.79 -13.25 13.74
N THR A 353 -23.06 -13.58 13.54
CA THR A 353 -24.02 -12.67 12.92
C THR A 353 -25.02 -12.18 13.98
N THR A 354 -25.38 -10.90 13.93
CA THR A 354 -26.28 -10.29 14.94
C THR A 354 -27.64 -9.88 14.38
N GLY A 355 -27.81 -9.84 13.07
CA GLY A 355 -29.09 -9.55 12.43
C GLY A 355 -30.16 -10.59 12.75
N PRO A 356 -31.45 -10.24 12.86
CA PRO A 356 -32.51 -11.18 13.20
C PRO A 356 -32.69 -12.32 12.18
N GLU A 357 -32.43 -12.08 10.89
CA GLU A 357 -32.61 -13.04 9.79
C GLU A 357 -31.28 -13.55 9.23
N SER A 358 -30.20 -13.40 9.98
CA SER A 358 -28.85 -13.74 9.53
C SER A 358 -28.49 -15.21 9.70
N ASP A 359 -27.82 -15.76 8.68
CA ASP A 359 -27.40 -17.16 8.61
C ASP A 359 -25.87 -17.31 8.57
N GLY A 360 -25.38 -18.51 8.91
CA GLY A 360 -23.98 -18.89 8.72
C GLY A 360 -23.02 -18.11 9.64
N GLY A 361 -22.97 -18.43 10.92
CA GLY A 361 -22.10 -17.72 11.86
C GLY A 361 -20.62 -17.79 11.43
N ALA A 362 -20.17 -18.98 11.00
CA ALA A 362 -18.85 -19.17 10.43
C ALA A 362 -18.83 -18.89 8.92
N ILE A 363 -19.66 -19.62 8.16
CA ILE A 363 -19.71 -19.56 6.70
C ILE A 363 -21.17 -19.56 6.23
N SER A 364 -21.56 -18.57 5.43
CA SER A 364 -22.78 -18.63 4.63
C SER A 364 -22.46 -18.90 3.16
N ASN A 365 -23.20 -19.83 2.56
CA ASN A 365 -23.03 -20.22 1.16
C ASN A 365 -24.34 -20.07 0.39
N GLY A 366 -24.28 -19.29 -0.69
CA GLY A 366 -25.39 -19.09 -1.62
C GLY A 366 -25.47 -20.13 -2.74
N ASN A 367 -26.33 -19.84 -3.72
CA ASN A 367 -26.65 -20.72 -4.84
C ASN A 367 -25.42 -21.14 -5.64
N THR A 368 -25.35 -22.43 -5.97
CA THR A 368 -24.35 -23.06 -6.87
C THR A 368 -22.89 -22.88 -6.46
N THR A 369 -22.66 -22.42 -5.23
CA THR A 369 -21.32 -22.27 -4.64
C THR A 369 -20.65 -23.62 -4.44
N ARG A 370 -19.32 -23.62 -4.49
CA ARG A 370 -18.51 -24.82 -4.22
C ARG A 370 -17.65 -24.61 -2.99
N VAL A 371 -17.78 -25.52 -2.03
CA VAL A 371 -17.02 -25.50 -0.77
C VAL A 371 -16.29 -26.82 -0.61
N THR A 372 -15.01 -26.75 -0.31
CA THR A 372 -14.21 -27.90 0.13
C THR A 372 -13.53 -27.56 1.44
N LEU A 373 -13.84 -28.33 2.49
CA LEU A 373 -13.26 -28.20 3.82
C LEU A 373 -12.45 -29.46 4.13
N ILE A 374 -11.17 -29.30 4.41
CA ILE A 374 -10.25 -30.43 4.67
C ILE A 374 -9.44 -30.14 5.93
N ASN A 375 -9.32 -31.10 6.84
CA ASN A 375 -8.45 -30.98 8.01
C ASN A 375 -8.68 -29.68 8.80
N SER A 376 -9.93 -29.25 8.95
CA SER A 376 -10.22 -27.91 9.47
C SER A 376 -11.24 -27.95 10.61
N THR A 377 -11.16 -26.96 11.48
CA THR A 377 -12.02 -26.85 12.66
C THR A 377 -12.94 -25.64 12.52
N ILE A 378 -14.26 -25.86 12.64
CA ILE A 378 -15.29 -24.83 12.69
C ILE A 378 -15.96 -24.89 14.06
N SER A 379 -15.79 -23.86 14.89
CA SER A 379 -16.24 -23.96 16.26
C SER A 379 -16.57 -22.67 16.98
N GLY A 380 -17.57 -22.74 17.86
CA GLY A 380 -18.01 -21.61 18.67
C GLY A 380 -18.55 -20.44 17.84
N ASN A 381 -18.95 -20.67 16.59
CA ASN A 381 -19.56 -19.64 15.75
C ASN A 381 -21.05 -19.52 16.05
N ARG A 382 -21.61 -18.33 15.83
CA ARG A 382 -22.98 -18.02 16.20
C ARG A 382 -23.76 -17.34 15.06
N SER A 383 -24.94 -17.84 14.75
CA SER A 383 -25.91 -17.13 13.91
C SER A 383 -27.23 -16.86 14.64
N SER A 384 -28.07 -16.02 14.05
CA SER A 384 -29.40 -15.74 14.60
C SER A 384 -30.46 -16.69 14.07
N LEU A 385 -30.41 -17.08 12.80
CA LEU A 385 -31.50 -17.82 12.17
C LEU A 385 -31.11 -19.25 11.78
N LYS A 386 -30.15 -19.46 10.89
CA LYS A 386 -29.75 -20.81 10.46
C LYS A 386 -28.24 -20.98 10.41
N GLY A 387 -27.76 -22.21 10.60
CA GLY A 387 -26.35 -22.54 10.39
C GLY A 387 -25.44 -21.79 11.35
N GLY A 388 -25.40 -22.16 12.63
CA GLY A 388 -24.49 -21.52 13.59
C GLY A 388 -23.03 -21.60 13.11
N GLY A 389 -22.64 -22.77 12.60
CA GLY A 389 -21.40 -22.98 11.87
C GLY A 389 -21.57 -22.62 10.41
N ILE A 390 -22.26 -23.48 9.65
CA ILE A 390 -22.38 -23.35 8.19
C ILE A 390 -23.85 -23.32 7.76
N SER A 391 -24.20 -22.36 6.91
CA SER A 391 -25.42 -22.41 6.10
C SER A 391 -25.10 -22.73 4.63
N CYS A 392 -26.00 -23.48 4.00
CA CYS A 392 -25.90 -23.93 2.60
C CYS A 392 -27.27 -23.80 1.92
N PHE A 393 -27.35 -22.91 0.92
CA PHE A 393 -28.55 -22.69 0.11
C PHE A 393 -28.27 -23.03 -1.36
N GLY A 394 -28.74 -24.19 -1.81
CA GLY A 394 -28.42 -24.71 -3.14
C GLY A 394 -26.91 -24.84 -3.41
N CYS A 395 -26.12 -25.14 -2.38
CA CYS A 395 -24.66 -25.19 -2.46
C CYS A 395 -24.14 -26.61 -2.75
N GLN A 396 -22.88 -26.71 -3.17
CA GLN A 396 -22.13 -27.97 -3.26
C GLN A 396 -20.99 -27.95 -2.26
N MET A 397 -20.98 -28.89 -1.33
CA MET A 397 -20.02 -28.91 -0.23
C MET A 397 -19.46 -30.32 0.00
N THR A 398 -18.14 -30.39 0.12
CA THR A 398 -17.43 -31.61 0.51
C THR A 398 -16.58 -31.33 1.75
N ILE A 399 -16.75 -32.17 2.77
CA ILE A 399 -16.06 -32.01 4.05
C ILE A 399 -15.34 -33.32 4.39
N LEU A 400 -14.04 -33.21 4.64
CA LEU A 400 -13.14 -34.32 4.89
C LEU A 400 -12.31 -34.04 6.13
N PHE A 401 -12.18 -35.02 7.03
CA PHE A 401 -11.31 -34.92 8.20
C PHE A 401 -11.46 -33.61 8.97
N SER A 402 -12.69 -33.13 9.14
CA SER A 402 -12.95 -31.82 9.74
C SER A 402 -13.79 -31.96 10.99
N THR A 403 -13.69 -30.98 11.89
CA THR A 403 -14.41 -30.95 13.16
C THR A 403 -15.33 -29.74 13.21
N ILE A 404 -16.62 -29.98 13.38
CA ILE A 404 -17.67 -28.96 13.52
C ILE A 404 -18.26 -29.10 14.92
N TYR A 405 -17.88 -28.18 15.82
CA TYR A 405 -18.12 -28.33 17.25
C TYR A 405 -18.65 -27.04 17.90
N GLY A 406 -19.61 -27.14 18.81
CA GLY A 406 -19.96 -26.00 19.69
C GLY A 406 -20.53 -24.77 18.98
N ASN A 407 -20.97 -24.89 17.72
CA ASN A 407 -21.57 -23.78 16.99
C ASN A 407 -23.06 -23.62 17.38
N GLN A 408 -23.57 -22.40 17.33
CA GLN A 408 -24.86 -22.06 17.93
C GLN A 408 -25.74 -21.24 17.00
N THR A 409 -27.04 -21.53 16.98
CA THR A 409 -28.05 -20.67 16.34
C THR A 409 -29.33 -20.64 17.15
N ARG A 410 -30.18 -19.61 16.96
CA ARG A 410 -31.52 -19.59 17.56
C ARG A 410 -32.57 -20.31 16.72
N GLY A 411 -32.30 -20.57 15.44
CA GLY A 411 -33.17 -21.37 14.58
C GLY A 411 -32.59 -22.74 14.27
N ASN A 412 -32.30 -23.03 13.01
CA ASN A 412 -32.06 -24.40 12.55
C ASN A 412 -30.58 -24.67 12.30
N GLY A 413 -30.09 -25.83 12.73
CA GLY A 413 -28.74 -26.26 12.36
C GLY A 413 -27.65 -25.49 13.08
N GLY A 414 -27.39 -25.79 14.35
CA GLY A 414 -26.25 -25.21 15.08
C GLY A 414 -24.93 -25.47 14.37
N GLY A 415 -24.68 -26.71 13.96
CA GLY A 415 -23.54 -27.06 13.10
C GLY A 415 -23.81 -26.71 11.64
N PHE A 416 -24.81 -27.35 11.05
CA PHE A 416 -25.20 -27.19 9.65
C PHE A 416 -26.67 -26.88 9.47
N SER A 417 -26.98 -25.90 8.61
CA SER A 417 -28.29 -25.77 7.97
C SER A 417 -28.16 -25.94 6.46
N ILE A 418 -28.85 -26.95 5.93
CA ILE A 418 -28.82 -27.30 4.51
C ILE A 418 -30.23 -27.17 3.95
N GLN A 419 -30.39 -26.28 2.98
CA GLN A 419 -31.66 -26.01 2.32
C GLN A 419 -31.45 -25.94 0.81
N ASP A 420 -32.42 -26.46 0.06
CA ASP A 420 -32.49 -26.19 -1.37
C ASP A 420 -32.77 -24.70 -1.59
N SER A 421 -32.27 -24.17 -2.70
CA SER A 421 -32.56 -22.81 -3.11
C SER A 421 -33.39 -22.79 -4.40
N LYS A 422 -33.71 -21.60 -4.88
CA LYS A 422 -34.37 -21.39 -6.17
C LYS A 422 -33.57 -20.38 -7.00
N ASP A 423 -33.52 -20.60 -8.30
CA ASP A 423 -33.03 -19.58 -9.23
C ASP A 423 -34.06 -18.47 -9.46
N ALA A 424 -33.71 -17.47 -10.26
CA ALA A 424 -34.59 -16.34 -10.59
C ALA A 424 -35.90 -16.75 -11.27
N ASN A 425 -35.99 -17.96 -11.84
CA ASN A 425 -37.19 -18.50 -12.48
C ASN A 425 -37.98 -19.44 -11.55
N GLY A 426 -37.58 -19.55 -10.28
CA GLY A 426 -38.21 -20.44 -9.30
C GLY A 426 -37.83 -21.92 -9.43
N LYS A 427 -36.87 -22.27 -10.32
CA LYS A 427 -36.39 -23.65 -10.44
C LYS A 427 -35.57 -24.01 -9.21
N VAL A 428 -35.89 -25.15 -8.61
CA VAL A 428 -35.19 -25.66 -7.43
C VAL A 428 -33.73 -25.99 -7.78
N ILE A 429 -32.82 -25.47 -6.98
CA ILE A 429 -31.39 -25.80 -6.96
C ILE A 429 -31.17 -26.65 -5.72
N GLN A 430 -30.94 -27.94 -5.93
CA GLN A 430 -30.72 -28.87 -4.83
C GLN A 430 -29.37 -28.66 -4.17
N SER A 431 -29.35 -28.63 -2.84
CA SER A 431 -28.11 -28.65 -2.07
C SER A 431 -27.47 -30.04 -2.10
N GLN A 432 -26.15 -30.08 -2.24
CA GLN A 432 -25.36 -31.30 -2.29
C GLN A 432 -24.23 -31.21 -1.27
N VAL A 433 -24.45 -31.79 -0.09
CA VAL A 433 -23.46 -31.82 0.99
C VAL A 433 -22.99 -33.25 1.19
N SER A 434 -21.68 -33.47 1.19
CA SER A 434 -21.04 -34.75 1.48
C SER A 434 -20.07 -34.62 2.64
N LEU A 435 -20.13 -35.59 3.56
CA LEU A 435 -19.29 -35.63 4.74
C LEU A 435 -18.59 -36.98 4.84
N ARG A 436 -17.28 -36.97 5.08
CA ARG A 436 -16.49 -38.19 5.32
C ARG A 436 -15.44 -37.94 6.39
N ASN A 437 -15.14 -38.97 7.19
CA ASN A 437 -14.04 -38.94 8.15
C ASN A 437 -14.12 -37.74 9.13
N SER A 438 -15.31 -37.19 9.40
CA SER A 438 -15.48 -35.88 10.06
C SER A 438 -16.39 -35.94 11.28
N ILE A 439 -16.21 -34.97 12.20
CA ILE A 439 -16.97 -34.86 13.45
C ILE A 439 -17.99 -33.72 13.32
N VAL A 440 -19.25 -33.97 13.69
CA VAL A 440 -20.29 -32.94 13.86
C VAL A 440 -21.05 -33.20 15.15
N VAL A 441 -20.68 -32.49 16.22
CA VAL A 441 -21.17 -32.78 17.59
C VAL A 441 -21.18 -31.53 18.46
N GLY A 442 -21.96 -31.55 19.55
CA GLY A 442 -21.96 -30.50 20.57
C GLY A 442 -22.46 -29.14 20.07
N ASN A 443 -23.12 -29.07 18.93
CA ASN A 443 -23.69 -27.82 18.41
C ASN A 443 -25.09 -27.58 18.99
N ALA A 444 -25.56 -26.34 18.98
CA ALA A 444 -26.85 -25.94 19.56
C ALA A 444 -27.73 -25.21 18.54
N GLY A 445 -28.99 -25.61 18.49
CA GLY A 445 -30.03 -25.00 17.65
C GLY A 445 -31.41 -25.35 18.17
N LYS A 446 -32.45 -24.65 17.71
CA LYS A 446 -33.85 -24.97 18.03
C LYS A 446 -34.32 -26.24 17.31
N ILE A 447 -33.87 -26.44 16.06
CA ILE A 447 -34.20 -27.61 15.24
C ILE A 447 -32.92 -28.17 14.65
N GLY A 448 -32.69 -29.47 14.79
CA GLY A 448 -31.48 -30.14 14.32
C GLY A 448 -30.19 -29.48 14.83
N PRO A 449 -29.90 -29.51 16.14
CA PRO A 449 -28.74 -28.83 16.73
C PRO A 449 -27.41 -29.08 16.02
N ASP A 450 -27.07 -30.32 15.67
CA ASP A 450 -25.87 -30.60 14.87
C ASP A 450 -26.13 -30.35 13.39
N ILE A 451 -27.20 -30.96 12.84
CA ILE A 451 -27.53 -30.88 11.42
C ILE A 451 -29.04 -30.69 11.24
N ALA A 452 -29.40 -29.69 10.45
CA ALA A 452 -30.73 -29.52 9.89
C ALA A 452 -30.68 -29.60 8.36
N GLY A 453 -31.36 -30.57 7.77
CA GLY A 453 -31.45 -30.76 6.31
C GLY A 453 -30.81 -32.05 5.81
N THR A 454 -30.72 -32.16 4.49
CA THR A 454 -30.27 -33.38 3.79
C THR A 454 -28.77 -33.33 3.49
N LEU A 455 -28.06 -34.43 3.76
CA LEU A 455 -26.66 -34.60 3.35
C LEU A 455 -26.40 -36.04 2.89
N ASN A 456 -25.19 -36.31 2.42
CA ASN A 456 -24.70 -37.64 2.13
C ASN A 456 -23.55 -37.97 3.10
N SER A 457 -23.69 -39.03 3.88
CA SER A 457 -22.56 -39.60 4.60
C SER A 457 -21.79 -40.55 3.67
N ASP A 458 -20.50 -40.25 3.48
CA ASP A 458 -19.54 -41.13 2.81
C ASP A 458 -18.81 -42.05 3.79
N GLY A 459 -19.26 -42.10 5.05
CA GLY A 459 -18.78 -43.00 6.09
C GLY A 459 -17.70 -42.40 7.01
N TYR A 460 -17.49 -43.10 8.13
CA TYR A 460 -16.50 -42.77 9.16
C TYR A 460 -16.70 -41.39 9.78
N ASN A 461 -17.93 -40.94 9.92
CA ASN A 461 -18.24 -39.70 10.61
C ASN A 461 -18.63 -39.96 12.06
N LEU A 462 -18.43 -38.97 12.94
CA LEU A 462 -18.92 -39.00 14.32
C LEU A 462 -20.05 -37.97 14.48
N PHE A 463 -21.22 -38.44 14.91
CA PHE A 463 -22.42 -37.64 15.11
C PHE A 463 -23.01 -37.80 16.52
N GLN A 464 -23.74 -36.79 16.99
CA GLN A 464 -24.60 -36.87 18.18
C GLN A 464 -26.08 -36.61 17.85
N ASP A 465 -26.45 -35.38 17.51
CA ASP A 465 -27.85 -35.01 17.31
C ASP A 465 -28.26 -35.01 15.83
N LEU A 466 -28.91 -36.10 15.42
CA LEU A 466 -29.42 -36.25 14.05
C LEU A 466 -30.91 -35.92 13.90
N SER A 467 -31.54 -35.31 14.91
CA SER A 467 -33.00 -35.08 14.93
C SER A 467 -33.53 -34.23 13.77
N GLY A 468 -32.71 -33.35 13.20
CA GLY A 468 -33.05 -32.53 12.03
C GLY A 468 -32.40 -32.99 10.73
N ALA A 469 -31.64 -34.08 10.75
CA ALA A 469 -30.84 -34.53 9.62
C ALA A 469 -31.57 -35.59 8.80
N ILE A 470 -31.42 -35.55 7.47
CA ILE A 470 -32.06 -36.50 6.55
C ILE A 470 -30.98 -37.16 5.70
N PHE A 471 -30.55 -38.36 6.09
CA PHE A 471 -29.62 -39.18 5.31
C PHE A 471 -29.56 -40.62 5.84
N PRO A 472 -29.17 -41.60 5.00
CA PRO A 472 -28.86 -42.93 5.50
C PRO A 472 -27.48 -42.94 6.18
N LEU A 473 -27.43 -43.30 7.47
CA LEU A 473 -26.18 -43.59 8.16
C LEU A 473 -25.47 -44.76 7.47
N LYS A 474 -24.14 -44.65 7.32
CA LYS A 474 -23.32 -45.77 6.90
C LYS A 474 -22.98 -46.63 8.11
N ALA A 475 -22.78 -47.93 7.89
CA ALA A 475 -22.34 -48.85 8.95
C ALA A 475 -20.98 -48.47 9.56
N THR A 476 -20.20 -47.66 8.85
CA THR A 476 -18.91 -47.12 9.31
C THR A 476 -19.03 -45.79 10.04
N ASP A 477 -20.21 -45.16 10.08
CA ASP A 477 -20.43 -43.97 10.90
C ASP A 477 -20.57 -44.35 12.37
N VAL A 478 -20.10 -43.47 13.23
CA VAL A 478 -20.23 -43.54 14.68
C VAL A 478 -21.33 -42.56 15.09
N HIS A 479 -22.42 -43.08 15.63
CA HIS A 479 -23.49 -42.27 16.22
C HIS A 479 -23.56 -42.56 17.73
N ARG A 480 -23.59 -41.50 18.53
CA ARG A 480 -23.72 -41.57 19.98
C ARG A 480 -24.91 -40.72 20.44
N ASP A 481 -25.50 -41.08 21.57
CA ASP A 481 -26.57 -40.29 22.16
C ASP A 481 -26.07 -38.90 22.56
N THR A 482 -26.99 -37.93 22.61
CA THR A 482 -26.67 -36.52 22.91
C THR A 482 -26.05 -36.28 24.29
N ASN A 483 -26.26 -37.20 25.24
CA ASN A 483 -25.67 -37.14 26.58
C ASN A 483 -24.34 -37.90 26.69
N ALA A 484 -23.87 -38.56 25.64
CA ALA A 484 -22.63 -39.32 25.67
C ALA A 484 -21.43 -38.39 25.79
N ASP A 485 -20.53 -38.68 26.72
CA ASP A 485 -19.23 -38.02 26.78
C ASP A 485 -18.33 -38.57 25.67
N LEU A 486 -18.09 -37.75 24.64
CA LEU A 486 -17.28 -38.12 23.48
C LEU A 486 -15.78 -38.02 23.75
N LYS A 487 -15.36 -37.58 24.94
CA LYS A 487 -13.95 -37.36 25.28
C LYS A 487 -13.26 -36.45 24.25
N ILE A 488 -13.95 -35.38 23.85
CA ILE A 488 -13.42 -34.33 22.98
C ILE A 488 -13.22 -33.10 23.87
N ASP A 489 -12.07 -32.45 23.76
CA ASP A 489 -11.83 -31.19 24.44
C ASP A 489 -12.85 -30.15 23.97
N VAL A 490 -13.64 -29.62 24.89
CA VAL A 490 -14.66 -28.62 24.59
C VAL A 490 -14.04 -27.27 24.24
N ALA A 491 -12.81 -27.03 24.70
CA ALA A 491 -12.08 -25.80 24.44
C ALA A 491 -11.21 -25.92 23.18
N LEU A 492 -11.03 -24.79 22.52
CA LEU A 492 -10.17 -24.65 21.35
C LEU A 492 -8.78 -24.22 21.79
N HIS A 493 -7.78 -25.05 21.50
CA HIS A 493 -6.43 -24.87 21.99
C HIS A 493 -5.39 -25.01 20.87
N ASP A 494 -4.22 -24.41 21.12
CA ASP A 494 -3.03 -24.77 20.39
C ASP A 494 -2.55 -26.12 20.96
N ASN A 495 -2.88 -27.19 20.24
CA ASN A 495 -2.52 -28.55 20.61
C ASN A 495 -1.18 -29.00 19.97
N GLY A 496 -0.32 -28.04 19.65
CA GLY A 496 0.97 -28.26 18.99
C GLY A 496 0.82 -28.76 17.56
N GLY A 497 1.89 -29.34 17.02
CA GLY A 497 1.93 -29.83 15.66
C GLY A 497 3.26 -29.59 14.97
N LEU A 498 3.24 -29.75 13.65
CA LEU A 498 4.36 -29.44 12.75
C LEU A 498 4.08 -28.23 11.86
N THR A 499 2.83 -27.73 11.81
CA THR A 499 2.50 -26.49 11.09
C THR A 499 2.96 -25.25 11.87
N THR A 500 3.34 -24.17 11.19
CA THR A 500 3.65 -22.89 11.84
C THR A 500 3.15 -21.73 10.99
N PRO A 501 2.37 -20.77 11.53
CA PRO A 501 1.83 -20.76 12.89
C PRO A 501 0.80 -21.89 13.10
N HIS A 502 0.58 -22.29 14.35
CA HIS A 502 -0.43 -23.29 14.68
C HIS A 502 -1.84 -22.72 14.50
N THR A 503 -2.73 -23.54 13.95
CA THR A 503 -4.17 -23.33 14.00
C THR A 503 -4.75 -24.12 15.16
N LEU A 504 -5.82 -23.62 15.77
CA LEU A 504 -6.39 -24.19 16.98
C LEU A 504 -7.30 -25.40 16.64
N THR A 505 -7.27 -26.43 17.47
CA THR A 505 -8.07 -27.66 17.32
C THR A 505 -8.80 -28.04 18.61
N HIS A 506 -9.77 -28.94 18.51
CA HIS A 506 -10.29 -29.71 19.63
C HIS A 506 -9.51 -31.02 19.75
N ALA A 507 -8.81 -31.23 20.86
CA ALA A 507 -8.07 -32.47 21.09
C ALA A 507 -9.02 -33.64 21.37
N LEU A 508 -8.62 -34.85 20.97
CA LEU A 508 -9.28 -36.09 21.39
C LEU A 508 -8.60 -36.60 22.66
N PHE A 509 -9.38 -36.92 23.68
CA PHE A 509 -8.89 -37.53 24.92
C PHE A 509 -9.01 -39.06 24.87
N PRO A 510 -8.21 -39.80 25.67
CA PRO A 510 -8.28 -41.25 25.73
C PRO A 510 -9.70 -41.79 25.93
N GLY A 511 -10.08 -42.76 25.11
CA GLY A 511 -11.42 -43.36 25.11
C GLY A 511 -12.43 -42.66 24.22
N SER A 512 -12.04 -41.60 23.49
CA SER A 512 -12.90 -41.01 22.47
C SER A 512 -13.29 -42.03 21.40
N PRO A 513 -14.56 -42.08 20.98
CA PRO A 513 -14.98 -42.98 19.90
C PRO A 513 -14.49 -42.53 18.52
N ALA A 514 -13.86 -41.36 18.41
CA ALA A 514 -13.20 -40.90 17.19
C ALA A 514 -11.78 -41.47 17.03
N ILE A 515 -11.15 -41.95 18.11
CA ILE A 515 -9.79 -42.47 18.08
C ILE A 515 -9.75 -43.84 17.40
N ASP A 516 -8.80 -44.04 16.49
CA ASP A 516 -8.53 -45.29 15.78
C ASP A 516 -9.76 -45.86 15.03
N ALA A 517 -10.71 -45.01 14.64
CA ALA A 517 -11.99 -45.45 14.08
C ALA A 517 -11.98 -45.64 12.55
N ILE A 518 -10.92 -45.21 11.86
CA ILE A 518 -10.81 -45.27 10.41
C ILE A 518 -9.72 -46.27 10.00
N PRO A 519 -10.04 -47.34 9.25
CA PRO A 519 -9.04 -48.25 8.72
C PRO A 519 -8.13 -47.57 7.68
N LEU A 520 -6.92 -48.09 7.47
CA LEU A 520 -5.92 -47.52 6.57
C LEU A 520 -6.44 -47.12 5.17
N ASN A 521 -7.26 -47.99 4.55
CA ASN A 521 -7.86 -47.72 3.24
C ASN A 521 -8.88 -46.58 3.25
N GLY A 522 -9.56 -46.35 4.38
CA GLY A 522 -10.43 -45.21 4.61
C GLY A 522 -9.65 -43.94 4.95
N CYS A 523 -8.48 -44.09 5.56
CA CYS A 523 -7.63 -42.99 5.98
C CYS A 523 -6.87 -42.32 4.83
N GLN A 524 -6.24 -43.09 3.93
CA GLN A 524 -5.45 -42.56 2.82
C GLN A 524 -6.33 -42.11 1.63
N THR A 525 -7.44 -41.44 1.93
CA THR A 525 -8.39 -40.94 0.93
C THR A 525 -7.88 -39.61 0.34
N ARG A 526 -7.87 -39.49 -0.99
CA ARG A 526 -7.58 -38.24 -1.73
C ARG A 526 -6.21 -37.60 -1.41
N GLY A 527 -5.21 -38.41 -1.05
CA GLY A 527 -3.84 -37.93 -0.78
C GLY A 527 -3.67 -37.19 0.55
N ILE A 528 -4.68 -37.20 1.42
CA ILE A 528 -4.62 -36.62 2.77
C ILE A 528 -3.83 -37.59 3.65
N SER A 529 -2.72 -37.11 4.21
CA SER A 529 -1.75 -37.93 4.98
C SER A 529 -1.36 -37.31 6.32
N THR A 530 -1.95 -36.18 6.66
CA THR A 530 -1.74 -35.47 7.93
C THR A 530 -3.05 -34.90 8.45
N ASP A 531 -3.11 -34.58 9.75
CA ASP A 531 -4.20 -33.84 10.37
C ASP A 531 -4.04 -32.32 10.20
N GLN A 532 -4.93 -31.52 10.83
CA GLN A 532 -4.87 -30.05 10.76
C GLN A 532 -3.51 -29.48 11.17
N ARG A 533 -2.86 -30.12 12.15
CA ARG A 533 -1.62 -29.70 12.78
C ARG A 533 -0.38 -30.19 12.02
N GLY A 534 -0.58 -30.95 10.93
CA GLY A 534 0.50 -31.58 10.18
C GLY A 534 1.01 -32.89 10.81
N MET A 535 0.32 -33.44 11.82
CA MET A 535 0.67 -34.74 12.38
C MET A 535 0.28 -35.85 11.40
N ARG A 536 1.13 -36.87 11.27
CA ARG A 536 0.93 -37.96 10.31
C ARG A 536 -0.38 -38.73 10.57
N ARG A 537 -1.04 -39.13 9.49
CA ARG A 537 -2.21 -40.03 9.46
C ARG A 537 -1.93 -41.26 8.56
N PRO A 538 -2.04 -42.50 9.06
CA PRO A 538 -2.15 -42.86 10.48
C PRO A 538 -0.90 -42.45 11.27
N ASP A 539 -1.02 -42.35 12.59
CA ASP A 539 0.13 -42.27 13.50
C ASP A 539 1.12 -43.43 13.21
N ALA A 540 2.43 -43.18 13.39
CA ALA A 540 3.50 -44.05 12.92
C ALA A 540 3.45 -45.47 13.50
N ASP A 541 2.86 -45.64 14.69
CA ASP A 541 2.72 -46.90 15.40
C ASP A 541 1.38 -47.61 15.13
N LEU A 542 0.51 -47.03 14.29
CA LEU A 542 -0.85 -47.49 14.07
C LEU A 542 -1.18 -47.67 12.58
N HIS A 543 -2.17 -48.51 12.31
CA HIS A 543 -2.74 -48.73 10.96
C HIS A 543 -4.13 -48.09 10.83
N LEU A 544 -4.54 -47.31 11.82
CA LEU A 544 -5.85 -46.68 11.94
C LEU A 544 -5.66 -45.16 12.11
N CYS A 545 -6.66 -44.41 11.69
CA CYS A 545 -6.69 -42.96 11.82
C CYS A 545 -7.93 -42.51 12.57
N ASP A 546 -7.85 -41.29 13.07
CA ASP A 546 -8.94 -40.71 13.83
C ASP A 546 -9.95 -39.98 12.95
N ILE A 547 -11.20 -39.93 13.42
CA ILE A 547 -12.23 -39.09 12.80
C ILE A 547 -11.97 -37.63 13.16
N GLY A 548 -12.12 -36.71 12.20
CA GLY A 548 -12.06 -35.26 12.42
C GLY A 548 -10.71 -34.62 12.08
N ALA A 549 -10.52 -33.38 12.56
CA ALA A 549 -9.36 -32.54 12.24
C ALA A 549 -8.09 -32.86 13.06
N TYR A 550 -8.20 -33.71 14.07
CA TYR A 550 -7.15 -34.03 15.02
C TYR A 550 -6.78 -35.51 14.94
N GLU A 551 -5.49 -35.83 14.94
CA GLU A 551 -4.96 -37.19 15.13
C GLU A 551 -4.36 -37.31 16.54
N TYR A 552 -4.94 -38.17 17.37
CA TYR A 552 -4.41 -38.54 18.67
C TYR A 552 -3.11 -39.30 18.51
N THR A 553 -2.07 -38.81 19.17
CA THR A 553 -0.76 -39.47 19.21
C THR A 553 -0.55 -40.00 20.62
N LYS A 554 -0.29 -41.30 20.74
CA LYS A 554 0.07 -41.89 22.03
C LYS A 554 1.47 -41.38 22.37
N ARG A 555 1.58 -40.52 23.37
CA ARG A 555 2.87 -40.10 23.93
C ARG A 555 3.51 -41.21 24.74
#